data_AF-A0A7W5JVQ2-F1
#
_entry.id   AF-A0A7W5JVQ2-F1
#
_cell.length_a   1.000
_cell.length_b   1.000
_cell.length_c   1.000
_cell.angle_alpha   90.00
_cell.angle_beta   90.00
_cell.angle_gamma   90.00
#
_symmetry.space_group_name_H-M   'P 1'
#
loop_
_entity.id
_entity.type
_entity.pdbx_description
1 polymer ?
#
loop_
_entity_poly.entity_id
_entity_poly.type
_entity_poly.pdbx_seq_one_letter_code
_entity_poly.pdbx_strand_id
1 'polypeptide(L)'
;MSRIRAIAVLALALAMGVPLLSAVESPPAAAAPPTPPRLIVGMNAVTPAFEAHADPRPQTWDASANGTPTVRGVAATWAGGRFQVSVGSNTASPVHPGLSAAPQLGQDNPDTELGGYAQLDDTSYASFDGRADFVDLAADEQGNLTRFDLVFSYTEQRAVGAVFGEIRMNEPEQLATLSPTAQHLVWPKVGLEDDPVLATDSFRNTSGAPLPLGPAKVVGALRDYRLRDDSCSGHVLPAGGSCSITVAYRPTRGGPRLATLEVPTPTDALAVHLSSSAMLGRSSLSTQGLEYVDYGKKWSFSPIVVYSHGSYGHHEDPDRGYTFVPDELSPQIKASPRSDFTLQLTKKHGTIKRGTHKTELFAREYGLDYHRNTQYCDSLGGTLKVRHFVVDAEGQPTWIDVDFAQTCTRAHIEPVELQKGTIHGRLRYQDRKDTSAPRRPSKLRLEGGQLRWKRSSNKDLATTIVRADLGERFDPTRGIAVSDGRRQSAALPRLQPGQTYTVAAFSVDKTGNVSRPTTLRVTT
;
A
#
# COMPACT_ATOMS: atom_id res chain seq x y z
N MET A 1 -61.58 22.48 106.07
CA MET A 1 -62.54 22.84 104.99
C MET A 1 -61.75 23.66 103.96
N SER A 2 -61.69 23.41 102.65
CA SER A 2 -62.54 22.69 101.70
C SER A 2 -61.69 22.14 100.53
N ARG A 3 -62.21 21.11 99.84
CA ARG A 3 -61.63 20.37 98.71
C ARG A 3 -62.07 20.99 97.37
N ILE A 4 -61.28 20.88 96.30
CA ILE A 4 -61.74 21.06 94.91
C ILE A 4 -61.13 19.97 94.02
N ARG A 5 -61.98 19.25 93.26
CA ARG A 5 -61.67 18.33 92.15
C ARG A 5 -62.17 18.99 90.85
N ALA A 6 -61.45 18.83 89.74
CA ALA A 6 -61.85 19.26 88.40
C ALA A 6 -62.01 18.06 87.46
N ILE A 7 -63.05 18.10 86.62
CA ILE A 7 -63.46 17.10 85.63
C ILE A 7 -63.34 17.71 84.22
N ALA A 8 -63.03 16.85 83.26
CA ALA A 8 -62.69 17.09 81.86
C ALA A 8 -63.85 17.58 80.97
N VAL A 9 -63.49 18.28 79.88
CA VAL A 9 -64.34 18.55 78.70
C VAL A 9 -63.63 17.99 77.46
N LEU A 10 -64.39 17.22 76.68
CA LEU A 10 -64.01 16.48 75.49
C LEU A 10 -64.24 17.37 74.25
N ALA A 11 -63.22 17.52 73.38
CA ALA A 11 -63.37 18.18 72.07
C ALA A 11 -62.87 17.25 70.96
N LEU A 12 -63.75 17.00 69.99
CA LEU A 12 -63.63 16.10 68.85
C LEU A 12 -62.95 16.84 67.68
N ALA A 13 -61.84 16.34 67.14
CA ALA A 13 -61.18 16.88 65.94
C ALA A 13 -60.98 15.78 64.89
N LEU A 14 -61.40 16.07 63.65
CA LEU A 14 -61.41 15.18 62.49
C LEU A 14 -60.01 14.78 62.02
N ALA A 15 -59.86 13.52 61.60
CA ALA A 15 -58.68 12.98 60.93
C ALA A 15 -58.65 13.36 59.43
N MET A 16 -57.55 13.93 58.94
CA MET A 16 -57.19 13.99 57.53
C MET A 16 -55.86 13.26 57.33
N GLY A 17 -55.81 12.33 56.37
CA GLY A 17 -54.67 11.47 56.09
C GLY A 17 -53.51 12.17 55.40
N VAL A 18 -52.29 11.81 55.79
CA VAL A 18 -51.04 12.18 55.12
C VAL A 18 -50.54 10.96 54.33
N PRO A 19 -50.32 11.05 53.01
CA PRO A 19 -49.73 9.94 52.27
C PRO A 19 -48.21 9.87 52.52
N LEU A 20 -47.73 8.64 52.69
CA LEU A 20 -46.31 8.28 52.74
C LEU A 20 -45.66 8.58 51.37
N LEU A 21 -44.65 9.46 51.35
CA LEU A 21 -43.75 9.59 50.20
C LEU A 21 -42.83 8.38 50.14
N SER A 22 -43.02 7.52 49.14
CA SER A 22 -42.06 6.49 48.74
C SER A 22 -40.78 7.15 48.22
N ALA A 23 -39.62 6.69 48.68
CA ALA A 23 -38.33 7.09 48.15
C ALA A 23 -38.25 6.69 46.66
N VAL A 24 -38.13 7.68 45.78
CA VAL A 24 -37.81 7.45 44.36
C VAL A 24 -36.30 7.18 44.30
N GLU A 25 -35.93 5.93 44.05
CA GLU A 25 -34.58 5.60 43.59
C GLU A 25 -34.28 6.41 42.33
N SER A 26 -33.17 7.14 42.36
CA SER A 26 -32.68 7.82 41.17
C SER A 26 -32.42 6.78 40.09
N PRO A 27 -32.87 6.97 38.84
CA PRO A 27 -32.54 6.04 37.77
C PRO A 27 -31.00 5.92 37.68
N PRO A 28 -30.46 4.71 37.40
CA PRO A 28 -29.04 4.56 37.17
C PRO A 28 -28.63 5.58 36.10
N ALA A 29 -27.54 6.31 36.36
CA ALA A 29 -27.00 7.25 35.41
C ALA A 29 -26.95 6.56 34.04
N ALA A 30 -27.64 7.15 33.05
CA ALA A 30 -27.60 6.64 31.69
C ALA A 30 -26.13 6.44 31.33
N ALA A 31 -25.77 5.22 30.89
CA ALA A 31 -24.44 4.94 30.40
C ALA A 31 -24.08 6.06 29.41
N ALA A 32 -22.91 6.68 29.61
CA ALA A 32 -22.44 7.70 28.69
C ALA A 32 -22.61 7.16 27.26
N PRO A 33 -23.15 7.95 26.31
CA PRO A 33 -23.28 7.50 24.94
C PRO A 33 -21.90 6.97 24.49
N PRO A 34 -21.85 5.81 23.81
CA PRO A 34 -20.58 5.22 23.40
C PRO A 34 -19.82 6.29 22.64
N THR A 35 -18.60 6.58 23.10
CA THR A 35 -17.74 7.57 22.44
C THR A 35 -17.60 7.11 20.99
N PRO A 36 -17.89 7.97 20.00
CA PRO A 36 -17.77 7.57 18.61
C PRO A 36 -16.34 7.07 18.36
N PRO A 37 -16.17 5.99 17.56
CA PRO A 37 -14.84 5.46 17.30
C PRO A 37 -13.99 6.56 16.65
N ARG A 38 -12.77 6.73 17.15
CA ARG A 38 -11.83 7.71 16.59
C ARG A 38 -11.06 7.05 15.47
N LEU A 39 -11.16 7.64 14.28
CA LEU A 39 -10.43 7.22 13.09
C LEU A 39 -9.25 8.19 12.83
N ILE A 40 -8.11 7.66 12.41
CA ILE A 40 -6.99 8.41 11.85
C ILE A 40 -6.75 7.87 10.44
N VAL A 41 -6.67 8.78 9.47
CA VAL A 41 -6.49 8.43 8.05
C VAL A 41 -5.27 9.19 7.52
N GLY A 42 -4.27 8.44 7.06
CA GLY A 42 -3.12 8.97 6.33
C GLY A 42 -3.16 8.46 4.90
N MET A 43 -3.09 9.35 3.91
CA MET A 43 -3.14 8.97 2.50
C MET A 43 -2.15 9.79 1.68
N ASN A 44 -1.55 9.12 0.72
CA ASN A 44 -0.61 9.68 -0.24
C ASN A 44 -1.00 9.21 -1.64
N ALA A 45 -0.87 10.08 -2.63
CA ALA A 45 -1.19 9.78 -4.02
C ALA A 45 -0.07 10.19 -4.95
N VAL A 46 0.13 9.41 -6.01
CA VAL A 46 1.18 9.61 -7.01
C VAL A 46 0.51 9.84 -8.37
N THR A 47 -0.14 11.00 -8.57
CA THR A 47 -0.68 11.38 -9.90
C THR A 47 -0.83 12.89 -10.15
N PRO A 48 -0.92 13.28 -11.44
CA PRO A 48 -1.41 14.57 -11.94
C PRO A 48 -2.90 14.90 -11.75
N ALA A 49 -3.78 13.89 -11.81
CA ALA A 49 -5.19 14.10 -12.11
C ALA A 49 -6.06 14.36 -10.87
N PHE A 50 -5.54 14.13 -9.67
CA PHE A 50 -6.22 14.42 -8.42
C PHE A 50 -6.12 15.90 -7.99
N GLU A 51 -5.32 16.71 -8.70
CA GLU A 51 -5.16 18.16 -8.43
C GLU A 51 -6.47 18.97 -8.53
N ALA A 52 -7.52 18.43 -9.15
CA ALA A 52 -8.79 19.16 -9.32
C ALA A 52 -9.72 19.12 -8.09
N HIS A 53 -9.58 18.13 -7.19
CA HIS A 53 -10.52 17.95 -6.08
C HIS A 53 -9.91 17.56 -4.72
N ALA A 54 -8.62 17.20 -4.66
CA ALA A 54 -7.95 16.90 -3.39
C ALA A 54 -6.91 17.98 -3.06
N ASP A 55 -7.10 18.69 -1.94
CA ASP A 55 -6.01 19.45 -1.31
C ASP A 55 -4.87 18.45 -1.04
N PRO A 56 -3.65 18.62 -1.61
CA PRO A 56 -2.53 17.68 -1.48
C PRO A 56 -1.95 17.62 -0.05
N ARG A 57 -2.64 18.20 0.93
CA ARG A 57 -2.26 18.14 2.34
C ARG A 57 -2.78 16.83 2.96
N PRO A 58 -1.96 16.11 3.73
CA PRO A 58 -2.45 15.05 4.60
C PRO A 58 -3.49 15.65 5.54
N GLN A 59 -4.72 15.17 5.45
CA GLN A 59 -5.78 15.66 6.31
C GLN A 59 -5.97 14.68 7.47
N THR A 60 -5.60 15.13 8.67
CA THR A 60 -6.00 14.48 9.92
C THR A 60 -7.49 14.73 10.12
N TRP A 61 -8.30 13.72 9.88
CA TRP A 61 -9.72 13.78 10.16
C TRP A 61 -10.03 12.95 11.39
N ASP A 62 -10.43 13.61 12.49
CA ASP A 62 -11.23 12.94 13.50
C ASP A 62 -12.57 12.61 12.80
N ALA A 63 -12.76 11.36 12.37
CA ALA A 63 -13.98 10.92 11.68
C ALA A 63 -14.81 10.03 12.61
N SER A 64 -16.13 10.23 12.59
CA SER A 64 -17.10 9.34 13.23
C SER A 64 -17.53 8.25 12.25
N ALA A 65 -17.52 6.99 12.68
CA ALA A 65 -18.16 5.92 11.92
C ALA A 65 -19.69 6.16 11.84
N ASN A 66 -20.28 5.92 10.67
CA ASN A 66 -21.72 5.87 10.49
C ASN A 66 -22.21 4.46 10.87
N GLY A 67 -22.72 4.33 12.10
CA GLY A 67 -23.18 3.05 12.66
C GLY A 67 -22.10 2.27 13.40
N THR A 68 -22.46 1.10 13.93
CA THR A 68 -21.53 0.22 14.64
C THR A 68 -20.60 -0.47 13.64
N PRO A 69 -19.27 -0.27 13.70
CA PRO A 69 -18.32 -0.99 12.86
C PRO A 69 -18.46 -2.49 13.10
N THR A 70 -18.72 -3.28 12.07
CA THR A 70 -18.82 -4.74 12.19
C THR A 70 -17.64 -5.41 11.50
N VAL A 71 -17.37 -6.67 11.85
CA VAL A 71 -16.47 -7.56 11.11
C VAL A 71 -16.93 -7.76 9.64
N ARG A 72 -18.11 -7.25 9.27
CA ARG A 72 -18.64 -7.22 7.89
C ARG A 72 -18.48 -5.88 7.17
N GLY A 73 -18.04 -4.82 7.85
CA GLY A 73 -18.01 -3.47 7.30
C GLY A 73 -17.74 -2.40 8.35
N VAL A 74 -16.83 -1.47 8.03
CA VAL A 74 -16.83 -0.11 8.60
C VAL A 74 -17.37 0.81 7.52
N ALA A 75 -18.12 1.84 7.86
CA ALA A 75 -18.41 2.93 6.93
C ALA A 75 -18.16 4.23 7.70
N ALA A 76 -17.13 4.97 7.32
CA ALA A 76 -16.89 6.31 7.83
C ALA A 76 -17.44 7.34 6.83
N THR A 77 -17.86 8.51 7.30
CA THR A 77 -18.27 9.61 6.42
C THR A 77 -17.84 10.92 7.05
N TRP A 78 -17.35 11.86 6.24
CA TRP A 78 -16.77 13.11 6.73
C TRP A 78 -17.50 14.33 6.18
N ALA A 79 -17.40 15.45 6.90
CA ALA A 79 -18.06 16.71 6.55
C ALA A 79 -17.24 17.46 5.48
N GLY A 80 -17.73 17.52 4.25
CA GLY A 80 -17.12 18.28 3.15
C GLY A 80 -16.64 17.45 1.95
N GLY A 81 -16.68 16.13 2.06
CA GLY A 81 -16.40 15.17 0.98
C GLY A 81 -16.58 13.74 1.51
N ARG A 82 -17.31 12.88 0.81
CA ARG A 82 -17.65 11.53 1.26
C ARG A 82 -16.47 10.59 1.00
N PHE A 83 -15.61 10.42 2.01
CA PHE A 83 -14.67 9.29 2.03
C PHE A 83 -15.30 8.08 2.75
N GLN A 84 -15.56 6.99 2.03
CA GLN A 84 -16.11 5.74 2.62
C GLN A 84 -15.09 4.61 2.50
N VAL A 85 -14.62 4.09 3.63
CA VAL A 85 -13.79 2.87 3.67
C VAL A 85 -14.64 1.72 4.17
N SER A 86 -14.98 0.79 3.27
CA SER A 86 -15.63 -0.48 3.61
C SER A 86 -14.58 -1.58 3.70
N VAL A 87 -14.46 -2.20 4.87
CA VAL A 87 -13.68 -3.42 5.11
C VAL A 87 -14.64 -4.55 5.40
N GLY A 88 -14.81 -5.51 4.49
CA GLY A 88 -15.76 -6.60 4.71
C GLY A 88 -15.38 -7.89 3.98
N SER A 89 -15.82 -9.00 4.57
CA SER A 89 -15.96 -10.30 3.88
C SER A 89 -17.38 -10.38 3.32
N ASN A 90 -17.54 -10.75 2.04
CA ASN A 90 -18.86 -11.05 1.47
C ASN A 90 -19.32 -12.48 1.79
N THR A 91 -18.46 -13.28 2.43
CA THR A 91 -18.80 -14.64 2.90
C THR A 91 -19.34 -14.58 4.32
N ALA A 92 -20.07 -15.63 4.73
CA ALA A 92 -20.55 -15.79 6.11
C ALA A 92 -19.43 -15.90 7.17
N SER A 93 -18.16 -15.89 6.75
CA SER A 93 -16.98 -16.04 7.62
C SER A 93 -16.46 -14.69 8.13
N PRO A 94 -16.17 -14.55 9.43
CA PRO A 94 -15.63 -13.32 10.02
C PRO A 94 -14.19 -13.00 9.56
N VAL A 95 -13.89 -11.71 9.39
CA VAL A 95 -12.52 -11.18 9.23
C VAL A 95 -11.71 -11.53 10.49
N HIS A 96 -10.48 -11.99 10.28
CA HIS A 96 -9.55 -12.38 11.35
C HIS A 96 -8.19 -11.70 11.14
N PRO A 97 -7.40 -11.51 12.22
CA PRO A 97 -6.06 -10.96 12.11
C PRO A 97 -5.19 -11.75 11.13
N GLY A 98 -4.42 -11.06 10.27
CA GLY A 98 -3.50 -11.71 9.34
C GLY A 98 -4.03 -12.03 7.94
N LEU A 99 -5.23 -11.57 7.65
CA LEU A 99 -5.88 -11.79 6.38
C LEU A 99 -5.34 -10.79 5.34
N SER A 100 -4.56 -11.28 4.37
CA SER A 100 -4.10 -10.49 3.22
C SER A 100 -5.05 -10.72 2.03
N ALA A 101 -5.86 -9.73 1.69
CA ALA A 101 -6.64 -9.75 0.46
C ALA A 101 -5.80 -9.22 -0.71
N ALA A 102 -5.84 -9.91 -1.85
CA ALA A 102 -5.58 -9.31 -3.16
C ALA A 102 -6.97 -9.01 -3.73
N PRO A 103 -7.53 -7.82 -3.50
CA PRO A 103 -8.82 -7.46 -4.05
C PRO A 103 -8.69 -7.45 -5.58
N GLN A 104 -9.61 -8.14 -6.27
CA GLN A 104 -9.74 -8.09 -7.72
C GLN A 104 -10.99 -7.32 -8.09
N LEU A 105 -10.89 -6.58 -9.20
CA LEU A 105 -12.00 -5.98 -9.93
C LEU A 105 -12.97 -7.07 -10.42
N GLY A 106 -14.20 -7.05 -9.91
CA GLY A 106 -15.34 -7.70 -10.54
C GLY A 106 -16.57 -6.83 -10.36
N GLN A 107 -17.13 -6.33 -11.45
CA GLN A 107 -18.54 -5.92 -11.46
C GLN A 107 -19.35 -7.12 -10.95
N ASP A 108 -20.06 -6.94 -9.85
CA ASP A 108 -21.12 -7.82 -9.37
C ASP A 108 -20.79 -9.33 -9.39
N ASN A 109 -19.63 -9.75 -8.86
CA ASN A 109 -19.41 -11.17 -8.58
C ASN A 109 -19.59 -11.47 -7.08
N PRO A 110 -20.73 -12.06 -6.66
CA PRO A 110 -21.04 -12.33 -5.26
C PRO A 110 -20.16 -13.40 -4.58
N ASP A 111 -19.20 -13.99 -5.30
CA ASP A 111 -18.40 -15.14 -4.85
C ASP A 111 -16.94 -14.82 -4.44
N THR A 112 -16.59 -13.57 -4.09
CA THR A 112 -15.17 -13.15 -3.88
C THR A 112 -14.76 -12.86 -2.43
N GLU A 113 -13.85 -13.67 -1.88
CA GLU A 113 -13.63 -13.87 -0.43
C GLU A 113 -13.37 -12.64 0.48
N LEU A 114 -12.82 -11.50 0.02
CA LEU A 114 -12.75 -10.23 0.80
C LEU A 114 -12.55 -9.02 -0.13
N GLY A 115 -13.24 -7.91 0.17
CA GLY A 115 -13.13 -6.65 -0.56
C GLY A 115 -12.95 -5.47 0.39
N GLY A 116 -11.90 -4.68 0.16
CA GLY A 116 -11.84 -3.30 0.64
C GLY A 116 -12.47 -2.40 -0.42
N TYR A 117 -13.16 -1.35 -0.01
CA TYR A 117 -13.61 -0.30 -0.93
C TYR A 117 -13.32 1.06 -0.29
N ALA A 118 -12.62 1.95 -1.00
CA ALA A 118 -12.47 3.34 -0.61
C ALA A 118 -13.12 4.25 -1.66
N GLN A 119 -14.22 4.89 -1.31
CA GLN A 119 -14.88 5.91 -2.15
C GLN A 119 -14.38 7.28 -1.77
N LEU A 120 -14.02 8.13 -2.73
CA LEU A 120 -13.95 9.59 -2.55
C LEU A 120 -15.04 10.24 -3.42
N ASP A 121 -16.06 10.80 -2.78
CA ASP A 121 -17.15 11.56 -3.41
C ASP A 121 -18.00 10.81 -4.47
N ASP A 122 -19.02 11.50 -5.00
CA ASP A 122 -20.11 10.96 -5.85
C ASP A 122 -19.67 10.58 -7.29
N THR A 123 -18.35 10.49 -7.53
CA THR A 123 -17.76 10.12 -8.80
C THR A 123 -16.79 8.94 -8.65
N SER A 124 -17.30 7.79 -9.07
CA SER A 124 -16.63 6.54 -9.48
C SER A 124 -15.84 5.73 -8.45
N TYR A 125 -16.29 4.48 -8.37
CA TYR A 125 -15.75 3.35 -7.64
C TYR A 125 -14.28 3.06 -7.98
N ALA A 126 -13.38 3.16 -7.00
CA ALA A 126 -12.11 2.44 -7.05
C ALA A 126 -12.24 1.19 -6.17
N SER A 127 -12.78 0.11 -6.75
CA SER A 127 -12.52 -1.23 -6.24
C SER A 127 -11.00 -1.45 -6.25
N PHE A 128 -10.40 -1.84 -5.13
CA PHE A 128 -8.96 -2.01 -5.07
C PHE A 128 -8.51 -3.15 -6.02
N ASP A 129 -7.51 -2.86 -6.84
CA ASP A 129 -6.53 -3.84 -7.33
C ASP A 129 -5.21 -3.44 -6.65
N GLY A 130 -4.96 -4.00 -5.48
CA GLY A 130 -3.98 -3.44 -4.53
C GLY A 130 -3.67 -4.32 -3.34
N ARG A 131 -3.06 -3.74 -2.32
CA ARG A 131 -2.64 -4.36 -1.08
C ARG A 131 -3.44 -3.79 0.09
N ALA A 132 -3.91 -4.66 0.98
CA ALA A 132 -4.49 -4.30 2.25
C ALA A 132 -3.98 -5.27 3.33
N ASP A 133 -3.28 -4.75 4.33
CA ASP A 133 -2.72 -5.52 5.44
C ASP A 133 -3.24 -5.00 6.78
N PHE A 134 -3.91 -5.88 7.52
CA PHE A 134 -4.26 -5.61 8.92
C PHE A 134 -3.07 -5.89 9.82
N VAL A 135 -2.44 -4.82 10.32
CA VAL A 135 -1.34 -4.89 11.30
C VAL A 135 -1.90 -5.24 12.69
N ASP A 136 -3.08 -4.72 13.02
CA ASP A 136 -3.86 -5.10 14.20
C ASP A 136 -5.37 -5.12 13.86
N LEU A 137 -6.10 -5.99 14.56
CA LEU A 137 -7.55 -6.13 14.44
C LEU A 137 -8.12 -6.70 15.74
N ALA A 138 -9.13 -6.03 16.30
CA ALA A 138 -9.88 -6.52 17.44
C ALA A 138 -11.38 -6.35 17.21
N ALA A 139 -12.14 -7.33 17.67
CA ALA A 139 -13.60 -7.32 17.67
C ALA A 139 -14.15 -7.71 19.05
N ASP A 140 -15.35 -7.24 19.38
CA ASP A 140 -16.08 -7.71 20.56
C ASP A 140 -16.72 -9.10 20.32
N GLU A 141 -17.37 -9.65 21.36
CA GLU A 141 -18.02 -10.97 21.30
C GLU A 141 -19.16 -11.03 20.28
N GLN A 142 -19.70 -9.88 19.86
CA GLN A 142 -20.76 -9.74 18.88
C GLN A 142 -20.21 -9.59 17.45
N GLY A 143 -18.88 -9.56 17.29
CA GLY A 143 -18.23 -9.37 16.00
C GLY A 143 -18.27 -7.91 15.53
N ASN A 144 -18.36 -6.95 16.44
CA ASN A 144 -18.16 -5.53 16.12
C ASN A 144 -16.68 -5.18 16.22
N LEU A 145 -16.13 -4.46 15.24
CA LEU A 145 -14.74 -4.02 15.28
C LEU A 145 -14.58 -2.97 16.39
N THR A 146 -13.73 -3.27 17.35
CA THR A 146 -13.39 -2.35 18.45
C THR A 146 -12.11 -1.59 18.15
N ARG A 147 -11.21 -2.16 17.33
CA ARG A 147 -9.94 -1.55 16.92
C ARG A 147 -9.41 -2.16 15.61
N PHE A 148 -8.72 -1.38 14.80
CA PHE A 148 -7.89 -1.91 13.71
C PHE A 148 -6.77 -0.96 13.30
N ASP A 149 -5.75 -1.52 12.66
CA ASP A 149 -4.70 -0.81 11.90
C ASP A 149 -4.56 -1.47 10.52
N LEU A 150 -4.84 -0.68 9.48
CA LEU A 150 -4.89 -1.10 8.09
C LEU A 150 -3.89 -0.29 7.27
N VAL A 151 -2.87 -0.97 6.77
CA VAL A 151 -1.93 -0.42 5.79
C VAL A 151 -2.38 -0.81 4.39
N PHE A 152 -2.46 0.16 3.48
CA PHE A 152 -2.98 -0.08 2.14
C PHE A 152 -2.12 0.55 1.04
N SER A 153 -2.17 -0.06 -0.15
CA SER A 153 -1.57 0.47 -1.37
C SER A 153 -2.39 0.06 -2.59
N TYR A 154 -2.88 1.02 -3.34
CA TYR A 154 -3.49 0.87 -4.64
C TYR A 154 -2.41 0.87 -5.71
N THR A 155 -2.48 -0.10 -6.64
CA THR A 155 -1.46 -0.43 -7.64
C THR A 155 -0.09 -0.78 -7.04
N GLU A 156 0.11 -2.04 -6.63
CA GLU A 156 1.41 -2.50 -6.11
C GLU A 156 2.55 -2.44 -7.15
N GLN A 157 2.21 -2.44 -8.45
CA GLN A 157 3.18 -2.62 -9.53
C GLN A 157 3.76 -1.30 -10.08
N ARG A 158 3.23 -0.14 -9.68
CA ARG A 158 3.58 1.15 -10.27
C ARG A 158 3.53 2.29 -9.27
N ALA A 159 4.39 3.28 -9.50
CA ALA A 159 4.25 4.59 -8.90
C ALA A 159 3.05 5.35 -9.47
N VAL A 160 2.95 5.52 -10.79
CA VAL A 160 1.88 6.34 -11.41
C VAL A 160 0.51 5.76 -11.08
N GLY A 161 -0.40 6.58 -10.53
CA GLY A 161 -1.74 6.11 -10.17
C GLY A 161 -1.84 5.59 -8.73
N ALA A 162 -0.71 5.37 -8.06
CA ALA A 162 -0.71 4.74 -6.75
C ALA A 162 -1.33 5.65 -5.69
N VAL A 163 -2.14 5.05 -4.83
CA VAL A 163 -2.65 5.66 -3.60
C VAL A 163 -2.29 4.74 -2.46
N PHE A 164 -1.61 5.24 -1.44
CA PHE A 164 -1.10 4.40 -0.36
C PHE A 164 -1.14 5.14 0.96
N GLY A 165 -1.17 4.40 2.06
CA GLY A 165 -1.24 5.00 3.38
C GLY A 165 -1.74 4.02 4.43
N GLU A 166 -2.35 4.58 5.46
CA GLU A 166 -2.74 3.84 6.65
C GLU A 166 -4.04 4.39 7.24
N ILE A 167 -4.85 3.50 7.78
CA ILE A 167 -6.11 3.80 8.44
C ILE A 167 -6.11 3.10 9.78
N ARG A 168 -6.30 3.86 10.85
CA ARG A 168 -6.31 3.37 12.23
C ARG A 168 -7.59 3.76 12.93
N MET A 169 -8.22 2.81 13.63
CA MET A 169 -9.42 3.04 14.43
C MET A 169 -9.19 2.56 15.86
N ASN A 170 -9.42 3.44 16.85
CA ASN A 170 -9.29 3.13 18.28
C ASN A 170 -7.99 2.38 18.64
N GLU A 171 -6.98 2.53 17.80
CA GLU A 171 -5.61 2.12 18.11
C GLU A 171 -5.23 2.79 19.41
N PRO A 172 -4.60 2.07 20.35
CA PRO A 172 -4.24 2.66 21.61
C PRO A 172 -3.25 3.79 21.33
N GLU A 173 -3.77 5.01 21.29
CA GLU A 173 -3.03 6.26 21.48
C GLU A 173 -2.38 6.30 22.87
N GLN A 174 -2.28 5.16 23.56
CA GLN A 174 -1.75 5.05 24.90
C GLN A 174 -0.34 5.62 24.90
N LEU A 175 -0.30 6.87 25.37
CA LEU A 175 0.84 7.59 25.90
C LEU A 175 1.72 8.36 24.89
N ALA A 176 1.38 8.41 23.61
CA ALA A 176 2.13 9.23 22.65
C ALA A 176 1.67 10.69 22.72
N THR A 177 2.55 11.59 23.18
CA THR A 177 2.32 13.06 23.16
C THR A 177 2.27 13.64 21.74
N LEU A 178 2.83 12.90 20.78
CA LEU A 178 2.82 13.20 19.35
C LEU A 178 2.21 12.00 18.62
N SER A 179 1.16 12.23 17.84
CA SER A 179 0.49 11.18 17.05
C SER A 179 0.69 11.44 15.55
N PRO A 180 1.31 10.51 14.79
CA PRO A 180 1.42 10.62 13.34
C PRO A 180 0.09 10.25 12.67
N THR A 181 -0.07 10.55 11.38
CA THR A 181 -1.17 10.02 10.57
C THR A 181 -0.92 8.56 10.18
N ALA A 182 0.33 8.19 9.90
CA ALA A 182 0.72 6.82 9.63
C ALA A 182 1.88 6.37 10.55
N GLN A 183 1.77 5.19 11.16
CA GLN A 183 2.90 4.52 11.82
C GLN A 183 3.73 3.69 10.83
N HIS A 184 3.13 3.33 9.70
CA HIS A 184 3.61 2.42 8.67
C HIS A 184 3.37 3.01 7.29
N LEU A 185 4.35 3.75 6.76
CA LEU A 185 4.31 4.24 5.39
C LEU A 185 4.98 3.24 4.44
N VAL A 186 4.16 2.67 3.56
CA VAL A 186 4.58 1.67 2.56
C VAL A 186 4.47 2.27 1.17
N TRP A 187 5.61 2.61 0.56
CA TRP A 187 5.62 3.17 -0.79
C TRP A 187 5.26 2.11 -1.84
N PRO A 188 4.65 2.53 -2.96
CA PRO A 188 4.45 1.66 -4.11
C PRO A 188 5.79 1.18 -4.68
N LYS A 189 5.75 0.10 -5.46
CA LYS A 189 6.93 -0.39 -6.16
C LYS A 189 7.32 0.56 -7.28
N VAL A 190 8.59 0.94 -7.30
CA VAL A 190 9.15 1.87 -8.30
C VAL A 190 10.41 1.29 -8.94
N GLY A 191 10.77 1.80 -10.12
CA GLY A 191 12.01 1.48 -10.80
C GLY A 191 13.22 2.09 -10.10
N LEU A 192 14.40 1.59 -10.48
CA LEU A 192 15.66 2.07 -9.91
C LEU A 192 16.04 3.41 -10.50
N GLU A 193 16.36 4.36 -9.62
CA GLU A 193 16.77 5.72 -9.98
C GLU A 193 15.69 6.52 -10.75
N ASP A 194 14.43 6.10 -10.67
CA ASP A 194 13.27 6.87 -11.13
C ASP A 194 13.14 8.19 -10.37
N ASP A 195 12.19 9.03 -10.77
CA ASP A 195 11.84 10.22 -10.02
C ASP A 195 11.35 9.85 -8.61
N PRO A 196 11.70 10.66 -7.59
CA PRO A 196 11.35 10.35 -6.22
C PRO A 196 9.82 10.37 -6.03
N VAL A 197 9.29 9.34 -5.39
CA VAL A 197 7.91 9.34 -4.91
C VAL A 197 7.88 9.97 -3.53
N LEU A 198 7.08 11.03 -3.38
CA LEU A 198 6.92 11.74 -2.11
C LEU A 198 5.79 11.10 -1.30
N ALA A 199 5.99 11.01 0.01
CA ALA A 199 4.89 10.80 0.95
C ALA A 199 5.01 11.81 2.09
N THR A 200 3.88 12.37 2.51
CA THR A 200 3.79 13.31 3.61
C THR A 200 3.08 12.63 4.77
N ASP A 201 3.65 12.77 5.97
CA ASP A 201 3.01 12.37 7.22
C ASP A 201 2.71 13.62 8.05
N SER A 202 1.52 13.68 8.64
CA SER A 202 1.11 14.75 9.55
C SER A 202 1.25 14.28 10.99
N PHE A 203 1.76 15.14 11.85
CA PHE A 203 1.97 14.87 13.26
C PHE A 203 1.16 15.86 14.08
N ARG A 204 0.35 15.34 15.00
CA ARG A 204 -0.50 16.14 15.90
C ARG A 204 -0.02 16.03 17.33
N ASN A 205 0.11 17.16 18.01
CA ASN A 205 0.29 17.18 19.46
C ASN A 205 -1.03 16.85 20.15
N THR A 206 -1.10 15.68 20.76
CA THR A 206 -2.28 15.14 21.44
C THR A 206 -2.27 15.43 22.94
N SER A 207 -1.19 16.04 23.44
CA SER A 207 -1.09 16.45 24.84
C SER A 207 -1.84 17.76 25.11
N GLY A 208 -2.14 18.02 26.38
CA GLY A 208 -2.74 19.28 26.82
C GLY A 208 -1.76 20.45 26.94
N ALA A 209 -0.49 20.28 26.55
CA ALA A 209 0.57 21.28 26.72
C ALA A 209 1.35 21.50 25.42
N PRO A 210 2.07 22.64 25.26
CA PRO A 210 2.99 22.83 24.15
C PRO A 210 4.09 21.75 24.14
N LEU A 211 4.36 21.19 22.96
CA LEU A 211 5.32 20.09 22.77
C LEU A 211 6.49 20.56 21.88
N PRO A 212 7.69 20.74 22.45
CA PRO A 212 8.88 21.04 21.65
C PRO A 212 9.37 19.79 20.90
N LEU A 213 9.62 19.92 19.61
CA LEU A 213 10.12 18.85 18.74
C LEU A 213 11.60 19.05 18.41
N GLY A 214 12.36 17.96 18.45
CA GLY A 214 13.75 17.93 18.01
C GLY A 214 13.89 17.78 16.49
N PRO A 215 15.13 17.72 15.96
CA PRO A 215 15.36 17.54 14.54
C PRO A 215 14.96 16.13 14.11
N ALA A 216 13.98 16.05 13.22
CA ALA A 216 13.57 14.82 12.58
C ALA A 216 14.70 14.25 11.72
N LYS A 217 14.78 12.92 11.64
CA LYS A 217 15.81 12.25 10.84
C LYS A 217 15.30 10.91 10.33
N VAL A 218 15.81 10.52 9.18
CA VAL A 218 15.67 9.14 8.68
C VAL A 218 16.83 8.30 9.21
N VAL A 219 16.58 7.05 9.57
CA VAL A 219 17.57 6.04 9.98
C VAL A 219 17.40 4.79 9.09
N GLY A 220 18.49 4.13 8.72
CA GLY A 220 18.47 2.95 7.86
C GLY A 220 18.86 3.25 6.41
N ALA A 221 17.96 3.02 5.46
CA ALA A 221 18.21 3.17 4.01
C ALA A 221 18.31 4.64 3.52
N LEU A 222 19.24 5.43 4.10
CA LEU A 222 19.44 6.89 3.85
C LEU A 222 19.74 7.28 2.40
N ARG A 223 20.19 6.33 1.58
CA ARG A 223 20.43 6.59 0.15
C ARG A 223 19.14 6.59 -0.65
N ASP A 224 18.10 5.93 -0.14
CA ASP A 224 16.82 5.78 -0.83
C ASP A 224 15.75 6.68 -0.24
N TYR A 225 15.77 6.91 1.07
CA TYR A 225 14.83 7.80 1.77
C TYR A 225 15.51 9.08 2.22
N ARG A 226 14.90 10.23 1.89
CA ARG A 226 15.41 11.56 2.28
C ARG A 226 14.28 12.46 2.72
N LEU A 227 14.52 13.27 3.75
CA LEU A 227 13.63 14.37 4.10
C LEU A 227 13.61 15.39 2.96
N ARG A 228 12.42 15.78 2.53
CA ARG A 228 12.20 16.76 1.46
C ARG A 228 11.72 18.08 2.02
N ASP A 229 10.63 18.03 2.80
CA ASP A 229 10.03 19.17 3.48
C ASP A 229 9.77 18.80 4.94
N ASP A 230 9.90 19.77 5.83
CA ASP A 230 9.79 19.55 7.28
C ASP A 230 9.31 20.83 7.96
N SER A 231 8.13 20.78 8.57
CA SER A 231 7.55 21.85 9.38
C SER A 231 7.51 21.50 10.87
N CYS A 232 8.08 20.37 11.27
CA CYS A 232 8.10 19.85 12.62
C CYS A 232 9.41 20.16 13.35
N SER A 233 10.55 19.98 12.67
CA SER A 233 11.87 20.06 13.30
C SER A 233 12.15 21.41 13.96
N GLY A 234 12.49 21.38 15.26
CA GLY A 234 12.88 22.57 16.00
C GLY A 234 11.71 23.51 16.36
N HIS A 235 10.47 23.12 16.06
CA HIS A 235 9.28 23.88 16.40
C HIS A 235 8.65 23.41 17.72
N VAL A 236 7.89 24.30 18.35
CA VAL A 236 7.02 23.97 19.48
C VAL A 236 5.60 23.87 18.96
N LEU A 237 5.02 22.67 18.99
CA LEU A 237 3.63 22.48 18.62
C LEU A 237 2.71 22.85 19.78
N PRO A 238 1.76 23.78 19.62
CA PRO A 238 0.76 24.03 20.65
C PRO A 238 -0.11 22.78 20.89
N ALA A 239 -0.81 22.73 22.02
CA ALA A 239 -1.77 21.65 22.30
C ALA A 239 -2.81 21.55 21.15
N GLY A 240 -3.00 20.35 20.62
CA GLY A 240 -3.87 20.10 19.46
C GLY A 240 -3.32 20.58 18.11
N GLY A 241 -2.17 21.27 18.08
CA GLY A 241 -1.52 21.74 16.86
C GLY A 241 -0.88 20.61 16.06
N SER A 242 -0.66 20.87 14.77
CA SER A 242 -0.07 19.89 13.85
C SER A 242 1.08 20.48 13.03
N CYS A 243 1.95 19.60 12.56
CA CYS A 243 2.97 19.86 11.54
C CYS A 243 3.05 18.67 10.59
N SER A 244 3.84 18.78 9.53
CA SER A 244 4.06 17.70 8.56
C SER A 244 5.53 17.54 8.17
N ILE A 245 5.88 16.31 7.80
CA ILE A 245 7.18 15.94 7.23
C ILE A 245 6.93 15.18 5.94
N THR A 246 7.61 15.59 4.86
CA THR A 246 7.61 14.92 3.56
C THR A 246 8.89 14.11 3.39
N VAL A 247 8.75 12.81 3.14
CA VAL A 247 9.85 11.90 2.81
C VAL A 247 9.82 11.56 1.32
N ALA A 248 10.95 11.75 0.65
CA ALA A 248 11.17 11.32 -0.73
C ALA A 248 11.78 9.92 -0.76
N TYR A 249 11.20 9.01 -1.55
CA TYR A 249 11.73 7.68 -1.83
C TYR A 249 12.24 7.56 -3.26
N ARG A 250 13.53 7.27 -3.42
CA ARG A 250 14.21 7.01 -4.71
C ARG A 250 15.20 5.86 -4.55
N PRO A 251 14.84 4.61 -4.88
CA PRO A 251 15.70 3.47 -4.61
C PRO A 251 16.93 3.43 -5.52
N THR A 252 18.06 3.10 -4.90
CA THR A 252 19.36 2.89 -5.55
C THR A 252 19.69 1.41 -5.77
N ARG A 253 18.90 0.50 -5.18
CA ARG A 253 19.04 -0.95 -5.31
C ARG A 253 17.68 -1.62 -5.32
N GLY A 254 17.60 -2.76 -6.00
CA GLY A 254 16.39 -3.56 -6.09
C GLY A 254 16.01 -4.22 -4.78
N GLY A 255 14.76 -4.67 -4.70
CA GLY A 255 14.23 -5.44 -3.59
C GLY A 255 13.78 -4.56 -2.41
N PRO A 256 13.52 -5.16 -1.23
CA PRO A 256 12.96 -4.45 -0.09
C PRO A 256 13.92 -3.40 0.48
N ARG A 257 13.41 -2.19 0.73
CA ARG A 257 14.14 -1.09 1.39
C ARG A 257 13.38 -0.65 2.64
N LEU A 258 14.08 -0.58 3.75
CA LEU A 258 13.50 -0.28 5.06
C LEU A 258 14.24 0.89 5.70
N ALA A 259 13.48 1.79 6.33
CA ALA A 259 13.99 2.89 7.11
C ALA A 259 13.01 3.25 8.23
N THR A 260 13.43 4.15 9.12
CA THR A 260 12.57 4.73 10.16
C THR A 260 12.71 6.24 10.11
N LEU A 261 11.60 6.96 10.12
CA LEU A 261 11.57 8.39 10.41
C LEU A 261 11.45 8.55 11.93
N GLU A 262 12.46 9.15 12.57
CA GLU A 262 12.47 9.46 13.99
C GLU A 262 12.18 10.95 14.18
N VAL A 263 11.16 11.27 14.99
CA VAL A 263 10.81 12.63 15.40
C VAL A 263 11.01 12.76 16.91
N PRO A 264 12.10 13.38 17.37
CA PRO A 264 12.38 13.49 18.81
C PRO A 264 11.37 14.41 19.51
N THR A 265 10.97 13.98 20.71
CA THR A 265 10.24 14.78 21.72
C THR A 265 11.14 14.89 22.98
N PRO A 266 10.74 15.63 24.03
CA PRO A 266 11.59 15.78 25.21
C PRO A 266 11.83 14.49 26.00
N THR A 267 10.90 13.54 25.92
CA THR A 267 10.93 12.30 26.72
C THR A 267 11.21 11.05 25.90
N ASP A 268 11.06 11.12 24.57
CA ASP A 268 11.17 9.96 23.68
C ASP A 268 11.43 10.40 22.22
N ALA A 269 11.46 9.46 21.27
CA ALA A 269 11.36 9.75 19.85
C ALA A 269 10.21 8.93 19.23
N LEU A 270 9.27 9.61 18.59
CA LEU A 270 8.25 8.94 17.79
C LEU A 270 8.93 8.33 16.56
N ALA A 271 8.61 7.06 16.27
CA ALA A 271 9.15 6.33 15.13
C ALA A 271 8.04 5.99 14.14
N VAL A 272 8.22 6.38 12.87
CA VAL A 272 7.37 5.98 11.75
C VAL A 272 8.17 5.02 10.88
N HIS A 273 7.63 3.82 10.67
CA HIS A 273 8.25 2.79 9.86
C HIS A 273 8.06 3.08 8.37
N LEU A 274 9.17 3.12 7.64
CA LEU A 274 9.19 3.33 6.20
C LEU A 274 9.55 2.01 5.52
N SER A 275 8.70 1.52 4.64
CA SER A 275 8.99 0.32 3.84
C SER A 275 8.65 0.54 2.37
N SER A 276 9.32 -0.23 1.52
CA SER A 276 9.11 -0.25 0.09
C SER A 276 9.76 -1.48 -0.53
N SER A 277 9.42 -1.78 -1.77
CA SER A 277 10.11 -2.75 -2.60
C SER A 277 10.44 -2.10 -3.93
N ALA A 278 11.70 -2.12 -4.36
CA ALA A 278 12.10 -1.62 -5.68
C ALA A 278 12.12 -2.75 -6.70
N MET A 279 11.94 -2.42 -7.98
CA MET A 279 12.20 -3.35 -9.09
C MET A 279 13.63 -3.92 -8.98
N LEU A 280 13.79 -5.21 -9.28
CA LEU A 280 15.05 -5.93 -9.04
C LEU A 280 16.16 -5.59 -10.06
N GLY A 281 15.79 -4.94 -11.17
CA GLY A 281 16.72 -4.58 -12.24
C GLY A 281 16.28 -3.33 -12.97
N ARG A 282 17.06 -2.93 -13.98
CA ARG A 282 16.77 -1.74 -14.78
C ARG A 282 15.90 -2.09 -15.98
N SER A 283 15.04 -1.16 -16.36
CA SER A 283 14.20 -1.31 -17.54
C SER A 283 14.58 -0.29 -18.60
N SER A 284 14.71 -0.75 -19.84
CA SER A 284 15.03 0.09 -21.00
C SER A 284 14.39 -0.46 -22.26
N LEU A 285 13.89 0.42 -23.11
CA LEU A 285 13.50 0.12 -24.48
C LEU A 285 14.37 0.96 -25.42
N SER A 286 14.95 0.35 -26.44
CA SER A 286 15.64 1.09 -27.50
C SER A 286 15.12 0.65 -28.85
N THR A 287 14.91 1.60 -29.76
CA THR A 287 14.47 1.33 -31.13
C THR A 287 15.28 2.12 -32.14
N GLN A 288 15.32 1.61 -33.36
CA GLN A 288 15.95 2.23 -34.50
C GLN A 288 15.30 1.68 -35.77
N GLY A 289 14.84 2.57 -36.64
CA GLY A 289 14.33 2.22 -37.96
C GLY A 289 14.31 3.43 -38.89
N LEU A 290 14.13 3.19 -40.18
CA LEU A 290 14.18 4.21 -41.26
C LEU A 290 12.79 4.68 -41.69
N GLU A 291 11.75 4.39 -40.91
CA GLU A 291 10.35 4.44 -41.33
C GLU A 291 9.49 5.41 -40.51
N TYR A 292 8.21 5.51 -40.89
CA TYR A 292 7.20 6.43 -40.38
C TYR A 292 7.05 6.52 -38.85
N VAL A 293 7.35 5.43 -38.12
CA VAL A 293 7.18 5.38 -36.66
C VAL A 293 8.36 6.03 -35.93
N ASP A 294 9.60 5.70 -36.30
CA ASP A 294 10.80 6.22 -35.65
C ASP A 294 11.39 7.46 -36.36
N TYR A 295 10.89 7.83 -37.55
CA TYR A 295 11.37 8.94 -38.38
C TYR A 295 12.86 8.87 -38.72
N GLY A 296 13.41 7.67 -38.93
CA GLY A 296 14.85 7.52 -39.18
C GLY A 296 15.73 7.72 -37.94
N LYS A 297 15.14 7.88 -36.75
CA LYS A 297 15.87 8.18 -35.51
C LYS A 297 16.08 6.93 -34.67
N LYS A 298 17.05 7.04 -33.76
CA LYS A 298 17.28 6.08 -32.69
C LYS A 298 16.66 6.62 -31.40
N TRP A 299 15.86 5.80 -30.74
CA TRP A 299 15.23 6.13 -29.47
C TRP A 299 15.74 5.24 -28.35
N SER A 300 15.76 5.80 -27.14
CA SER A 300 16.11 5.09 -25.91
C SER A 300 15.26 5.63 -24.78
N PHE A 301 14.58 4.72 -24.09
CA PHE A 301 13.60 5.02 -23.06
C PHE A 301 13.96 4.31 -21.76
N SER A 302 13.82 5.01 -20.64
CA SER A 302 13.94 4.51 -19.28
C SER A 302 13.35 5.59 -18.35
N PRO A 303 12.47 5.25 -17.39
CA PRO A 303 12.00 3.91 -17.04
C PRO A 303 11.00 3.34 -18.05
N ILE A 304 10.60 2.08 -17.87
CA ILE A 304 9.56 1.42 -18.68
C ILE A 304 8.49 0.87 -17.73
N VAL A 305 7.23 1.21 -17.97
CA VAL A 305 6.06 0.61 -17.32
C VAL A 305 5.53 -0.52 -18.18
N VAL A 306 5.03 -1.58 -17.54
CA VAL A 306 4.34 -2.70 -18.21
C VAL A 306 2.90 -2.84 -17.76
N TYR A 307 1.99 -3.03 -18.71
CA TYR A 307 0.57 -3.35 -18.55
C TYR A 307 0.36 -4.80 -19.01
N SER A 308 0.02 -5.68 -18.09
CA SER A 308 -0.56 -6.98 -18.46
C SER A 308 -2.03 -6.79 -18.78
N HIS A 309 -2.51 -7.34 -19.88
CA HIS A 309 -3.93 -7.35 -20.20
C HIS A 309 -4.33 -8.74 -20.71
N GLY A 310 -5.53 -9.19 -20.30
CA GLY A 310 -6.30 -10.12 -21.13
C GLY A 310 -6.71 -9.36 -22.39
N SER A 311 -6.69 -10.01 -23.56
CA SER A 311 -6.90 -9.30 -24.82
C SER A 311 -8.20 -8.46 -24.85
N TYR A 312 -8.13 -7.30 -25.50
CA TYR A 312 -9.27 -6.43 -25.76
C TYR A 312 -10.08 -7.06 -26.90
N GLY A 313 -11.01 -7.97 -26.60
CA GLY A 313 -11.85 -8.60 -27.62
C GLY A 313 -12.55 -9.87 -27.13
N HIS A 314 -13.83 -10.00 -27.50
CA HIS A 314 -14.80 -11.03 -27.11
C HIS A 314 -14.50 -12.49 -27.55
N HIS A 315 -13.25 -12.97 -27.53
CA HIS A 315 -12.96 -14.38 -27.82
C HIS A 315 -12.48 -15.13 -26.58
N GLU A 316 -13.18 -16.22 -26.27
CA GLU A 316 -13.13 -17.03 -25.06
C GLU A 316 -11.83 -17.86 -24.86
N ASP A 317 -10.67 -17.35 -25.28
CA ASP A 317 -9.35 -17.97 -25.02
C ASP A 317 -8.40 -16.93 -24.38
N PRO A 318 -7.64 -17.25 -23.30
CA PRO A 318 -6.91 -16.25 -22.52
C PRO A 318 -5.57 -15.92 -23.18
N ASP A 319 -5.61 -15.16 -24.26
CA ASP A 319 -4.42 -14.53 -24.82
C ASP A 319 -3.84 -13.55 -23.79
N ARG A 320 -2.57 -13.77 -23.42
CA ARG A 320 -1.84 -12.88 -22.50
C ARG A 320 -1.02 -11.89 -23.31
N GLY A 321 -1.38 -10.62 -23.17
CA GLY A 321 -0.67 -9.49 -23.75
C GLY A 321 0.09 -8.69 -22.71
N TYR A 322 1.23 -8.16 -23.14
CA TYR A 322 2.06 -7.25 -22.35
C TYR A 322 2.32 -6.00 -23.18
N THR A 323 1.83 -4.88 -22.69
CA THR A 323 2.08 -3.56 -23.25
C THR A 323 3.16 -2.87 -22.44
N PHE A 324 4.22 -2.42 -23.09
CA PHE A 324 5.34 -1.69 -22.51
C PHE A 324 5.32 -0.25 -23.01
N VAL A 325 5.38 0.70 -22.10
CA VAL A 325 5.43 2.14 -22.42
C VAL A 325 6.58 2.79 -21.65
N PRO A 326 7.24 3.81 -22.20
CA PRO A 326 8.12 4.69 -21.43
C PRO A 326 7.37 5.33 -20.26
N ASP A 327 7.93 5.26 -19.05
CA ASP A 327 7.36 5.92 -17.87
C ASP A 327 7.73 7.41 -17.86
N GLU A 328 6.77 8.31 -17.71
CA GLU A 328 7.02 9.75 -17.51
C GLU A 328 6.05 10.30 -16.44
N LEU A 329 6.49 10.29 -15.18
CA LEU A 329 5.73 10.63 -13.96
C LEU A 329 5.28 12.10 -13.83
N SER A 330 5.15 12.90 -14.89
CA SER A 330 4.80 14.33 -14.78
C SER A 330 3.42 14.74 -15.33
N PRO A 331 2.62 15.52 -14.57
CA PRO A 331 1.37 16.16 -15.01
C PRO A 331 1.46 17.05 -16.24
N GLN A 332 2.63 17.63 -16.49
CA GLN A 332 2.82 18.59 -17.59
C GLN A 332 2.89 17.91 -18.97
N ILE A 333 2.71 16.59 -19.02
CA ILE A 333 3.11 15.72 -20.12
C ILE A 333 1.90 14.95 -20.72
N LYS A 334 0.75 15.60 -20.88
CA LYS A 334 -0.11 15.27 -22.05
C LYS A 334 0.50 15.77 -23.37
N ALA A 335 1.66 16.42 -23.30
CA ALA A 335 2.33 17.10 -24.41
C ALA A 335 3.75 16.58 -24.74
N SER A 336 4.28 15.53 -24.09
CA SER A 336 5.61 14.97 -24.44
C SER A 336 5.49 13.94 -25.57
N PRO A 337 6.31 14.03 -26.63
CA PRO A 337 6.33 13.06 -27.72
C PRO A 337 6.82 11.64 -27.33
N ARG A 338 7.22 11.42 -26.06
CA ARG A 338 7.77 10.14 -25.55
C ARG A 338 6.73 9.22 -24.89
N SER A 339 5.64 9.75 -24.34
CA SER A 339 4.51 8.95 -23.83
C SER A 339 3.68 8.31 -24.96
N ASP A 340 3.95 8.70 -26.21
CA ASP A 340 3.30 8.19 -27.39
C ASP A 340 3.75 6.78 -27.78
N PHE A 341 4.90 6.31 -27.29
CA PHE A 341 5.48 5.03 -27.71
C PHE A 341 4.91 3.84 -26.96
N THR A 342 4.49 2.83 -27.71
CA THR A 342 3.93 1.60 -27.17
C THR A 342 4.60 0.41 -27.84
N LEU A 343 5.04 -0.56 -27.04
CA LEU A 343 5.44 -1.88 -27.52
C LEU A 343 4.50 -2.93 -26.92
N GLN A 344 3.78 -3.65 -27.75
CA GLN A 344 2.92 -4.76 -27.35
C GLN A 344 3.55 -6.09 -27.77
N LEU A 345 3.62 -7.01 -26.82
CA LEU A 345 4.04 -8.39 -27.04
C LEU A 345 2.90 -9.30 -26.60
N THR A 346 2.42 -10.15 -27.49
CA THR A 346 1.35 -11.10 -27.18
C THR A 346 1.76 -12.52 -27.57
N LYS A 347 1.16 -13.50 -26.90
CA LYS A 347 1.25 -14.91 -27.30
C LYS A 347 -0.15 -15.52 -27.27
N LYS A 348 -0.47 -16.27 -28.31
CA LYS A 348 -1.64 -17.14 -28.30
C LYS A 348 -1.44 -18.26 -27.29
N HIS A 349 -2.25 -18.25 -26.24
CA HIS A 349 -2.26 -19.18 -25.11
C HIS A 349 -0.91 -19.30 -24.36
N GLY A 350 -0.94 -18.96 -23.06
CA GLY A 350 0.21 -19.10 -22.17
C GLY A 350 1.25 -17.98 -22.34
N THR A 351 2.51 -18.27 -21.98
CA THR A 351 3.57 -17.26 -21.85
C THR A 351 4.57 -17.29 -23.01
N ILE A 352 5.08 -16.12 -23.39
CA ILE A 352 6.13 -15.95 -24.42
C ILE A 352 7.34 -16.85 -24.08
N LYS A 353 7.75 -17.69 -25.03
CA LYS A 353 8.80 -18.70 -24.83
C LYS A 353 10.15 -18.24 -25.38
N ARG A 354 11.24 -18.74 -24.78
CA ARG A 354 12.61 -18.52 -25.27
C ARG A 354 12.75 -19.09 -26.69
N GLY A 355 13.46 -18.38 -27.56
CA GLY A 355 13.65 -18.78 -28.96
C GLY A 355 13.56 -17.60 -29.92
N THR A 356 13.60 -17.92 -31.22
CA THR A 356 13.35 -16.92 -32.28
C THR A 356 12.03 -17.27 -32.93
N HIS A 357 11.09 -16.33 -32.91
CA HIS A 357 9.72 -16.53 -33.37
C HIS A 357 9.39 -15.52 -34.46
N LYS A 358 8.62 -15.95 -35.47
CA LYS A 358 8.00 -15.02 -36.41
C LYS A 358 6.81 -14.35 -35.73
N THR A 359 6.57 -13.08 -36.03
CA THR A 359 5.49 -12.30 -35.42
C THR A 359 4.59 -11.68 -36.48
N GLU A 360 3.34 -11.44 -36.08
CA GLU A 360 2.27 -10.81 -36.88
C GLU A 360 1.54 -9.75 -36.02
N LEU A 361 0.70 -8.91 -36.64
CA LEU A 361 -0.23 -8.02 -35.92
C LEU A 361 -1.21 -8.86 -35.09
N PHE A 362 -1.31 -8.58 -33.79
CA PHE A 362 -2.35 -9.10 -32.87
C PHE A 362 -2.58 -10.63 -32.83
N ALA A 363 -1.52 -11.41 -33.13
CA ALA A 363 -1.32 -12.85 -32.94
C ALA A 363 -2.36 -13.88 -33.49
N ARG A 364 -1.86 -14.74 -34.40
CA ARG A 364 -2.26 -16.15 -34.52
C ARG A 364 -1.43 -17.12 -33.64
N GLU A 365 -0.20 -16.74 -33.24
CA GLU A 365 0.67 -17.48 -32.29
C GLU A 365 1.59 -16.56 -31.47
N TYR A 366 2.34 -15.64 -32.11
CA TYR A 366 3.10 -14.56 -31.43
C TYR A 366 2.76 -13.22 -32.08
N GLY A 367 2.38 -12.24 -31.27
CA GLY A 367 2.08 -10.89 -31.72
C GLY A 367 3.15 -9.89 -31.30
N LEU A 368 3.41 -8.94 -32.19
CA LEU A 368 4.31 -7.82 -31.98
C LEU A 368 3.65 -6.59 -32.61
N ASP A 369 3.46 -5.55 -31.80
CA ASP A 369 3.03 -4.24 -32.29
C ASP A 369 3.81 -3.14 -31.56
N TYR A 370 4.71 -2.48 -32.27
CA TYR A 370 5.37 -1.26 -31.85
C TYR A 370 4.84 -0.08 -32.65
N HIS A 371 4.30 0.92 -31.97
CA HIS A 371 3.70 2.10 -32.59
C HIS A 371 3.94 3.36 -31.75
N ARG A 372 3.64 4.51 -32.36
CA ARG A 372 3.75 5.81 -31.71
C ARG A 372 2.47 6.63 -31.91
N ASN A 373 1.69 6.88 -30.86
CA ASN A 373 0.41 7.60 -30.93
C ASN A 373 -0.49 7.02 -32.05
N THR A 374 -0.99 7.85 -32.98
CA THR A 374 -1.79 7.41 -34.13
C THR A 374 -0.96 6.82 -35.29
N GLN A 375 0.34 6.65 -35.10
CA GLN A 375 1.28 6.19 -36.12
C GLN A 375 1.44 4.68 -36.01
N TYR A 376 0.52 3.98 -36.67
CA TYR A 376 0.50 2.52 -36.77
C TYR A 376 0.99 2.05 -38.13
N CYS A 377 1.37 0.78 -38.21
CA CYS A 377 1.72 0.11 -39.45
C CYS A 377 0.52 -0.68 -39.99
N ASP A 378 0.34 -0.72 -41.32
CA ASP A 378 -0.81 -1.40 -41.96
C ASP A 378 -0.64 -2.92 -42.04
N SER A 379 0.60 -3.38 -42.21
CA SER A 379 0.93 -4.81 -42.20
C SER A 379 2.21 -5.01 -41.42
N LEU A 380 2.20 -5.99 -40.51
CA LEU A 380 3.39 -6.36 -39.73
C LEU A 380 3.75 -7.82 -39.98
N GLY A 381 4.95 -8.00 -40.52
CA GLY A 381 5.71 -9.23 -40.38
C GLY A 381 6.97 -8.92 -39.59
N GLY A 382 7.30 -9.76 -38.62
CA GLY A 382 8.45 -9.48 -37.76
C GLY A 382 9.13 -10.70 -37.20
N THR A 383 10.10 -10.45 -36.35
CA THR A 383 10.83 -11.48 -35.60
C THR A 383 10.97 -11.03 -34.16
N LEU A 384 10.69 -11.94 -33.22
CA LEU A 384 10.93 -11.77 -31.80
C LEU A 384 11.98 -12.78 -31.36
N LYS A 385 13.16 -12.30 -30.98
CA LYS A 385 14.24 -13.12 -30.42
C LYS A 385 14.22 -12.97 -28.91
N VAL A 386 13.70 -13.99 -28.24
CA VAL A 386 13.53 -14.05 -26.80
C VAL A 386 14.73 -14.71 -26.15
N ARG A 387 15.52 -13.95 -25.39
CA ARG A 387 16.57 -14.48 -24.51
C ARG A 387 15.99 -14.87 -23.15
N HIS A 388 15.21 -13.95 -22.57
CA HIS A 388 14.54 -14.14 -21.28
C HIS A 388 13.12 -13.57 -21.36
N PHE A 389 12.15 -14.30 -20.82
CA PHE A 389 10.78 -13.83 -20.60
C PHE A 389 10.20 -14.59 -19.40
N VAL A 390 10.40 -14.04 -18.21
CA VAL A 390 9.97 -14.64 -16.95
C VAL A 390 8.83 -13.84 -16.37
N VAL A 391 7.80 -14.56 -15.95
CA VAL A 391 6.64 -14.01 -15.24
C VAL A 391 6.54 -14.67 -13.86
N ASP A 392 5.96 -13.98 -12.89
CA ASP A 392 5.63 -14.55 -11.59
C ASP A 392 4.35 -15.40 -11.64
N ALA A 393 3.88 -15.85 -10.47
CA ALA A 393 2.71 -16.72 -10.36
C ALA A 393 1.42 -16.01 -10.81
N GLU A 394 1.39 -14.70 -10.64
CA GLU A 394 0.32 -13.78 -11.04
C GLU A 394 0.38 -13.44 -12.54
N GLY A 395 1.44 -13.86 -13.23
CA GLY A 395 1.62 -13.63 -14.66
C GLY A 395 2.25 -12.28 -15.00
N GLN A 396 2.74 -11.54 -14.01
CA GLN A 396 3.41 -10.26 -14.20
C GLN A 396 4.87 -10.48 -14.63
N PRO A 397 5.39 -9.70 -15.59
CA PRO A 397 6.78 -9.82 -15.99
C PRO A 397 7.74 -9.46 -14.86
N THR A 398 8.78 -10.26 -14.68
CA THR A 398 9.82 -10.03 -13.66
C THR A 398 11.23 -9.99 -14.24
N TRP A 399 11.42 -10.47 -15.48
CA TRP A 399 12.68 -10.37 -16.21
C TRP A 399 12.46 -10.62 -17.71
N ILE A 400 12.67 -9.60 -18.53
CA ILE A 400 12.57 -9.71 -19.99
C ILE A 400 13.86 -9.22 -20.64
N ASP A 401 14.34 -9.96 -21.63
CA ASP A 401 15.33 -9.51 -22.60
C ASP A 401 14.99 -10.08 -23.97
N VAL A 402 14.51 -9.20 -24.85
CA VAL A 402 14.11 -9.55 -26.21
C VAL A 402 14.69 -8.56 -27.20
N ASP A 403 15.16 -9.06 -28.34
CA ASP A 403 15.30 -8.24 -29.55
C ASP A 403 14.06 -8.45 -30.41
N PHE A 404 13.57 -7.39 -31.02
CA PHE A 404 12.48 -7.47 -31.98
C PHE A 404 12.84 -6.76 -33.28
N ALA A 405 12.26 -7.25 -34.37
CA ALA A 405 12.28 -6.61 -35.67
C ALA A 405 10.83 -6.56 -36.17
N GLN A 406 10.34 -5.37 -36.47
CA GLN A 406 9.00 -5.16 -36.99
C GLN A 406 9.10 -4.53 -38.37
N THR A 407 8.68 -5.26 -39.41
CA THR A 407 8.55 -4.68 -40.74
C THR A 407 7.28 -3.84 -40.76
N CYS A 408 7.44 -2.55 -41.01
CA CYS A 408 6.35 -1.61 -41.12
C CYS A 408 6.13 -1.27 -42.60
N THR A 409 4.89 -1.41 -43.06
CA THR A 409 4.45 -0.83 -44.34
C THR A 409 3.31 0.13 -44.08
N ARG A 410 3.35 1.29 -44.71
CA ARG A 410 2.26 2.26 -44.71
C ARG A 410 2.08 2.83 -46.10
N ALA A 411 0.91 2.62 -46.69
CA ALA A 411 0.60 3.20 -47.99
C ALA A 411 0.30 4.71 -47.85
N HIS A 412 0.54 5.47 -48.91
CA HIS A 412 0.13 6.88 -49.04
C HIS A 412 0.75 7.86 -48.03
N ILE A 413 1.96 7.59 -47.53
CA ILE A 413 2.75 8.56 -46.76
C ILE A 413 3.91 9.09 -47.58
N GLU A 414 4.20 10.39 -47.43
CA GLU A 414 5.36 11.07 -48.01
C GLU A 414 6.38 11.40 -46.90
N PRO A 415 7.69 11.29 -47.17
CA PRO A 415 8.28 10.86 -48.43
C PRO A 415 8.20 9.33 -48.63
N VAL A 416 8.15 8.88 -49.89
CA VAL A 416 7.97 7.45 -50.27
C VAL A 416 8.96 6.51 -49.58
N GLU A 417 10.18 6.96 -49.27
CA GLU A 417 11.18 6.17 -48.57
C GLU A 417 10.75 5.74 -47.16
N LEU A 418 9.79 6.44 -46.53
CA LEU A 418 9.24 6.08 -45.23
C LEU A 418 8.10 5.05 -45.32
N GLN A 419 7.60 4.73 -46.52
CA GLN A 419 6.46 3.81 -46.73
C GLN A 419 6.78 2.36 -46.34
N LYS A 420 8.06 1.97 -46.34
CA LYS A 420 8.48 0.62 -45.96
C LYS A 420 9.82 0.62 -45.25
N GLY A 421 9.88 0.01 -44.07
CA GLY A 421 11.12 -0.18 -43.32
C GLY A 421 11.00 -1.26 -42.27
N THR A 422 12.10 -1.49 -41.55
CA THR A 422 12.14 -2.43 -40.44
C THR A 422 12.64 -1.71 -39.20
N ILE A 423 11.79 -1.67 -38.19
CA ILE A 423 12.11 -1.19 -36.86
C ILE A 423 12.83 -2.31 -36.13
N HIS A 424 14.07 -2.06 -35.72
CA HIS A 424 14.80 -2.93 -34.83
C HIS A 424 14.74 -2.36 -33.43
N GLY A 425 14.42 -3.18 -32.45
CA GLY A 425 14.43 -2.76 -31.06
C GLY A 425 14.88 -3.84 -30.11
N ARG A 426 15.18 -3.40 -28.89
CA ARG A 426 15.53 -4.25 -27.76
C ARG A 426 14.79 -3.77 -26.53
N LEU A 427 13.99 -4.66 -25.94
CA LEU A 427 13.35 -4.44 -24.66
C LEU A 427 14.11 -5.22 -23.59
N ARG A 428 14.51 -4.52 -22.54
CA ARG A 428 15.03 -5.06 -21.30
C ARG A 428 14.11 -4.60 -20.17
N TYR A 429 13.51 -5.53 -19.45
CA TYR A 429 12.65 -5.21 -18.32
C TYR A 429 13.18 -5.90 -17.06
N GLN A 430 13.44 -5.12 -16.02
CA GLN A 430 14.11 -5.55 -14.80
C GLN A 430 15.39 -6.37 -15.08
N ASP A 431 16.18 -5.93 -16.07
CA ASP A 431 17.41 -6.59 -16.47
C ASP A 431 18.44 -6.56 -15.34
N ARG A 432 18.95 -7.74 -15.01
CA ARG A 432 19.89 -7.99 -13.91
C ARG A 432 20.65 -9.28 -14.17
N LYS A 433 21.88 -9.33 -13.65
CA LYS A 433 22.76 -10.51 -13.81
C LYS A 433 22.40 -11.66 -12.88
N ASP A 434 21.86 -11.35 -11.70
CA ASP A 434 21.50 -12.34 -10.69
C ASP A 434 19.99 -12.31 -10.43
N THR A 435 19.35 -13.44 -10.68
CA THR A 435 17.93 -13.69 -10.46
C THR A 435 17.70 -14.76 -9.39
N SER A 436 18.77 -15.28 -8.78
CA SER A 436 18.70 -16.38 -7.84
C SER A 436 18.40 -15.87 -6.45
N ALA A 437 17.25 -16.27 -5.90
CA ALA A 437 16.94 -15.99 -4.51
C ALA A 437 18.00 -16.59 -3.57
N PRO A 438 18.43 -15.86 -2.52
CA PRO A 438 19.41 -16.38 -1.60
C PRO A 438 18.86 -17.52 -0.75
N ARG A 439 19.76 -18.31 -0.12
CA ARG A 439 19.35 -19.31 0.88
C ARG A 439 18.68 -18.59 2.05
N ARG A 440 17.57 -19.14 2.55
CA ARG A 440 16.84 -18.58 3.70
C ARG A 440 17.66 -18.61 4.99
N PRO A 441 17.36 -17.72 5.97
CA PRO A 441 17.89 -17.84 7.33
C PRO A 441 17.52 -19.20 7.95
N SER A 442 18.25 -19.65 8.97
CA SER A 442 17.95 -20.92 9.64
C SER A 442 17.92 -20.77 11.16
N LYS A 443 17.43 -21.78 11.88
CA LYS A 443 17.42 -21.80 13.36
C LYS A 443 16.70 -20.60 14.00
N LEU A 444 15.63 -20.10 13.37
CA LEU A 444 14.76 -19.06 13.95
C LEU A 444 14.05 -19.61 15.17
N ARG A 445 14.21 -18.96 16.32
CA ARG A 445 13.63 -19.37 17.60
C ARG A 445 13.54 -18.20 18.57
N LEU A 446 12.64 -18.30 19.55
CA LEU A 446 12.49 -17.36 20.65
C LEU A 446 13.12 -17.96 21.92
N GLU A 447 14.13 -17.30 22.49
CA GLU A 447 14.83 -17.74 23.69
C GLU A 447 14.96 -16.55 24.66
N GLY A 448 14.31 -16.63 25.84
CA GLY A 448 14.38 -15.60 26.87
C GLY A 448 13.90 -14.21 26.40
N GLY A 449 12.81 -14.15 25.61
CA GLY A 449 12.28 -12.91 25.04
C GLY A 449 13.08 -12.33 23.87
N GLN A 450 14.15 -13.01 23.43
CA GLN A 450 14.95 -12.62 22.28
C GLN A 450 14.73 -13.58 21.12
N LEU A 451 14.38 -13.05 19.96
CA LEU A 451 14.43 -13.80 18.71
C LEU A 451 15.87 -14.00 18.30
N ARG A 452 16.21 -15.22 17.86
CA ARG A 452 17.55 -15.60 17.40
C ARG A 452 17.45 -16.39 16.11
N TRP A 453 18.38 -16.14 15.18
CA TRP A 453 18.47 -16.84 13.90
C TRP A 453 19.91 -16.93 13.41
N LYS A 454 20.18 -17.88 12.51
CA LYS A 454 21.42 -17.98 11.76
C LYS A 454 21.22 -17.37 10.38
N ARG A 455 22.07 -16.39 10.02
CA ARG A 455 22.08 -15.76 8.69
C ARG A 455 22.36 -16.79 7.60
N SER A 456 21.90 -16.47 6.38
CA SER A 456 22.27 -17.21 5.17
C SER A 456 23.78 -17.28 4.99
N SER A 457 24.26 -18.41 4.47
CA SER A 457 25.68 -18.60 4.13
C SER A 457 26.04 -18.07 2.74
N ASN A 458 25.10 -17.44 2.03
CA ASN A 458 25.35 -16.84 0.73
C ASN A 458 26.35 -15.68 0.81
N LYS A 459 27.36 -15.69 -0.09
CA LYS A 459 28.49 -14.73 -0.08
C LYS A 459 28.05 -13.30 -0.40
N ASP A 460 26.96 -13.15 -1.12
CA ASP A 460 26.37 -11.91 -1.60
C ASP A 460 25.19 -11.44 -0.73
N LEU A 461 24.99 -12.03 0.45
CA LEU A 461 23.99 -11.57 1.42
C LEU A 461 24.20 -10.08 1.75
N ALA A 462 23.17 -9.27 1.49
CA ALA A 462 23.14 -7.86 1.90
C ALA A 462 22.61 -7.75 3.34
N THR A 463 21.41 -8.29 3.59
CA THR A 463 20.68 -8.11 4.84
C THR A 463 19.80 -9.32 5.17
N THR A 464 19.40 -9.42 6.43
CA THR A 464 18.32 -10.30 6.90
C THR A 464 17.22 -9.42 7.45
N ILE A 465 16.01 -9.58 6.93
CA ILE A 465 14.82 -8.85 7.35
C ILE A 465 13.96 -9.80 8.17
N VAL A 466 13.49 -9.34 9.33
CA VAL A 466 12.60 -10.07 10.22
C VAL A 466 11.35 -9.24 10.47
N ARG A 467 10.19 -9.83 10.19
CA ARG A 467 8.86 -9.25 10.36
C ARG A 467 8.01 -10.12 11.27
N ALA A 468 7.08 -9.52 12.01
CA ALA A 468 6.01 -10.22 12.70
C ALA A 468 4.69 -9.82 12.06
N ASP A 469 3.89 -10.81 11.67
CA ASP A 469 2.62 -10.61 10.98
C ASP A 469 1.58 -11.55 11.60
N LEU A 470 0.32 -11.14 11.63
CA LEU A 470 -0.78 -11.98 12.08
C LEU A 470 -1.16 -13.03 11.02
N GLY A 471 -0.67 -12.85 9.78
CA GLY A 471 -1.09 -13.62 8.61
C GLY A 471 -0.31 -14.86 8.25
N GLU A 472 -0.75 -15.48 7.14
CA GLU A 472 -0.07 -16.62 6.51
C GLU A 472 0.71 -16.24 5.24
N ARG A 473 0.50 -15.01 4.71
CA ARG A 473 1.28 -14.46 3.61
C ARG A 473 2.37 -13.56 4.17
N PHE A 474 3.61 -13.82 3.78
CA PHE A 474 4.77 -13.14 4.34
C PHE A 474 5.54 -12.42 3.24
N ASP A 475 5.74 -11.12 3.39
CA ASP A 475 6.63 -10.31 2.56
C ASP A 475 7.51 -9.41 3.46
N PRO A 476 8.79 -9.16 3.09
CA PRO A 476 9.75 -8.41 3.90
C PRO A 476 9.37 -6.95 4.20
N THR A 477 8.32 -6.43 3.57
CA THR A 477 7.79 -5.06 3.76
C THR A 477 6.47 -5.03 4.52
N ARG A 478 5.86 -6.19 4.82
CA ARG A 478 4.60 -6.30 5.60
C ARG A 478 4.85 -6.45 7.10
N GLY A 479 3.80 -6.15 7.86
CA GLY A 479 3.72 -6.37 9.29
C GLY A 479 4.70 -5.55 10.12
N ILE A 480 4.77 -5.90 11.40
CA ILE A 480 5.54 -5.20 12.42
C ILE A 480 7.04 -5.44 12.18
N ALA A 481 7.81 -4.36 12.16
CA ALA A 481 9.27 -4.44 12.03
C ALA A 481 9.88 -5.07 13.29
N VAL A 482 10.68 -6.13 13.12
CA VAL A 482 11.42 -6.75 14.24
C VAL A 482 12.90 -6.42 14.14
N SER A 483 13.51 -6.65 12.98
CA SER A 483 14.92 -6.36 12.74
C SER A 483 15.22 -6.31 11.25
N ASP A 484 16.16 -5.47 10.88
CA ASP A 484 16.86 -5.53 9.61
C ASP A 484 18.38 -5.45 9.80
N GLY A 485 19.12 -5.77 8.75
CA GLY A 485 20.58 -5.67 8.71
C GLY A 485 21.29 -7.02 8.90
N ARG A 486 22.47 -6.98 9.53
CA ARG A 486 23.34 -8.16 9.68
C ARG A 486 23.27 -8.82 11.06
N ARG A 487 22.33 -8.37 11.90
CA ARG A 487 22.09 -8.94 13.22
C ARG A 487 21.60 -10.39 13.10
N GLN A 488 21.78 -11.14 14.18
CA GLN A 488 21.34 -12.53 14.33
C GLN A 488 20.41 -12.72 15.53
N SER A 489 20.07 -11.62 16.18
CA SER A 489 19.12 -11.57 17.27
C SER A 489 18.50 -10.19 17.38
N ALA A 490 17.26 -10.14 17.87
CA ALA A 490 16.54 -8.92 18.21
C ALA A 490 15.54 -9.21 19.33
N ALA A 491 15.20 -8.17 20.09
CA ALA A 491 14.03 -8.25 20.97
C ALA A 491 12.77 -8.41 20.11
N LEU A 492 11.81 -9.17 20.61
CA LEU A 492 10.47 -9.13 20.04
C LEU A 492 9.90 -7.74 20.31
N PRO A 493 9.28 -7.06 19.33
CA PRO A 493 8.58 -5.81 19.58
C PRO A 493 7.44 -6.07 20.59
N ARG A 494 6.87 -5.00 21.14
CA ARG A 494 5.64 -5.14 21.91
C ARG A 494 4.55 -5.61 20.95
N LEU A 495 4.04 -6.80 21.21
CA LEU A 495 2.96 -7.44 20.48
C LEU A 495 1.71 -7.46 21.36
N GLN A 496 0.53 -7.51 20.76
CA GLN A 496 -0.72 -7.49 21.50
C GLN A 496 -0.92 -8.79 22.28
N PRO A 497 -1.26 -8.76 23.57
CA PRO A 497 -1.54 -9.96 24.35
C PRO A 497 -2.73 -10.77 23.77
N GLY A 498 -2.67 -12.09 23.84
CA GLY A 498 -3.73 -12.99 23.39
C GLY A 498 -3.81 -13.20 21.87
N GLN A 499 -2.90 -12.60 21.10
CA GLN A 499 -2.81 -12.80 19.65
C GLN A 499 -1.71 -13.81 19.30
N THR A 500 -1.84 -14.46 18.13
CA THR A 500 -0.78 -15.32 17.59
C THR A 500 -0.19 -14.68 16.35
N TYR A 501 1.10 -14.36 16.44
CA TYR A 501 1.87 -13.80 15.35
C TYR A 501 2.74 -14.88 14.71
N THR A 502 2.94 -14.80 13.41
CA THR A 502 4.00 -15.50 12.71
C THR A 502 5.16 -14.55 12.43
N VAL A 503 6.31 -14.86 13.03
CA VAL A 503 7.57 -14.18 12.76
C VAL A 503 8.20 -14.81 11.51
N ALA A 504 8.47 -14.00 10.49
CA ALA A 504 9.11 -14.43 9.25
C ALA A 504 10.47 -13.76 9.06
N ALA A 505 11.51 -14.57 8.80
CA ALA A 505 12.87 -14.12 8.53
C ALA A 505 13.26 -14.39 7.07
N PHE A 506 13.71 -13.34 6.37
CA PHE A 506 14.08 -13.34 4.96
C PHE A 506 15.55 -12.99 4.78
N SER A 507 16.23 -13.65 3.85
CA SER A 507 17.54 -13.20 3.36
C SER A 507 17.36 -12.38 2.10
N VAL A 508 18.10 -11.27 2.01
CA VAL A 508 18.10 -10.41 0.83
C VAL A 508 19.55 -10.27 0.35
N ASP A 509 19.79 -10.56 -0.91
CA ASP A 509 21.12 -10.43 -1.52
C ASP A 509 21.44 -8.99 -1.97
N LYS A 510 22.62 -8.79 -2.54
CA LYS A 510 23.08 -7.46 -3.01
C LYS A 510 22.31 -6.94 -4.22
N THR A 511 21.65 -7.80 -4.98
CA THR A 511 20.78 -7.46 -6.12
C THR A 511 19.32 -7.26 -5.74
N GLY A 512 18.96 -7.60 -4.50
CA GLY A 512 17.62 -7.44 -3.95
C GLY A 512 16.76 -8.69 -3.99
N ASN A 513 17.26 -9.84 -4.50
CA ASN A 513 16.42 -11.05 -4.51
C ASN A 513 16.19 -11.51 -3.06
N VAL A 514 14.97 -11.98 -2.81
CA VAL A 514 14.49 -12.34 -1.47
C VAL A 514 14.35 -13.85 -1.39
N SER A 515 14.85 -14.45 -0.31
CA SER A 515 14.65 -15.87 -0.03
C SER A 515 13.20 -16.17 0.31
N ARG A 516 12.79 -17.43 0.22
CA ARG A 516 11.63 -17.90 1.00
C ARG A 516 11.83 -17.60 2.49
N PRO A 517 10.78 -17.33 3.26
CA PRO A 517 10.93 -17.08 4.69
C PRO A 517 11.29 -18.35 5.46
N THR A 518 11.90 -18.15 6.62
CA THR A 518 11.86 -19.09 7.73
C THR A 518 10.92 -18.52 8.77
N THR A 519 9.92 -19.30 9.19
CA THR A 519 8.84 -18.82 10.04
C THR A 519 8.88 -19.42 11.44
N LEU A 520 8.32 -18.71 12.41
CA LEU A 520 8.12 -19.13 13.80
C LEU A 520 6.80 -18.55 14.29
N ARG A 521 5.89 -19.38 14.79
CA ARG A 521 4.67 -18.90 15.46
C ARG A 521 4.99 -18.51 16.90
N VAL A 522 4.47 -17.37 17.33
CA VAL A 522 4.62 -16.80 18.66
C VAL A 522 3.25 -16.36 19.15
N THR A 523 2.82 -16.90 20.28
CA THR A 523 1.58 -16.49 20.96
C THR A 523 1.96 -15.63 22.16
N THR A 524 1.31 -14.48 22.30
CA THR A 524 1.65 -13.43 23.27
C THR A 524 0.68 -13.30 24.41
#